data_AF-A0A401QD13-F1
#
_entry.id   AF-A0A401QD13-F1
#
_cell.length_a   1.000
_cell.length_b   1.000
_cell.length_c   1.000
_cell.angle_alpha   90.00
_cell.angle_beta   90.00
_cell.angle_gamma   90.00
#
_symmetry.space_group_name_H-M   'P 1'
#
loop_
_entity.id
_entity.type
_entity.pdbx_description
1 polymer ?
#
loop_
_entity_poly.entity_id
_entity_poly.type
_entity_poly.pdbx_seq_one_letter_code
_entity_poly.pdbx_strand_id
1 'polypeptide(L)' 'ILVYRVFKNESKTTVKILHGGIHLISLVATIVGLVSVFGYHSAQNIPDMYSLHSWCGLISIILFCVQ' A
#
# COMPACT_ATOMS: atom_id res chain seq x y z
N ILE A 1 8.12 -8.79 -1.27
CA ILE A 1 8.10 -10.06 -2.05
C ILE A 1 9.52 -10.58 -2.38
N LEU A 2 10.44 -9.76 -2.90
CA LEU A 2 11.82 -10.21 -3.21
C LEU A 2 12.69 -10.54 -1.99
N VAL A 3 12.29 -10.10 -0.80
CA VAL A 3 13.02 -10.30 0.48
C VAL A 3 13.31 -11.78 0.73
N TYR A 4 12.36 -12.68 0.44
CA TYR A 4 12.57 -14.13 0.57
C TYR A 4 13.55 -14.74 -0.42
N ARG A 5 13.77 -14.09 -1.57
CA ARG A 5 14.72 -14.56 -2.59
C ARG A 5 16.13 -14.02 -2.36
N VAL A 6 16.24 -12.78 -1.87
CA VAL A 6 17.53 -12.12 -1.59
C VAL A 6 18.16 -12.67 -0.32
N PHE A 7 17.38 -12.86 0.76
CA PHE A 7 17.88 -13.34 2.05
C PHE A 7 17.63 -14.84 2.25
N LYS A 8 18.09 -15.66 1.29
CA LYS A 8 17.89 -17.12 1.32
C LYS A 8 18.63 -17.84 2.46
N ASN A 9 19.70 -17.24 2.96
CA ASN A 9 20.61 -17.82 3.95
C ASN A 9 20.33 -17.36 5.39
N GLU A 10 19.37 -16.45 5.58
CA GLU A 10 18.98 -15.91 6.88
C GLU A 10 17.86 -16.74 7.53
N SER A 11 17.69 -16.57 8.84
CA SER A 11 16.63 -17.28 9.56
C SER A 11 15.26 -16.97 8.95
N LYS A 12 14.43 -18.01 8.76
CA LYS A 12 13.08 -17.86 8.17
C LYS A 12 12.22 -16.86 8.97
N THR A 13 12.49 -16.71 10.26
CA THR A 13 11.83 -15.74 11.15
C THR A 13 12.25 -14.31 10.83
N THR A 14 13.54 -14.02 10.64
CA THR A 14 14.06 -12.69 10.25
C THR A 14 13.47 -12.24 8.92
N VAL A 15 13.45 -13.13 7.92
CA VAL A 15 12.91 -12.84 6.58
C VAL A 15 11.40 -12.57 6.64
N LYS A 16 10.65 -13.27 7.49
CA LYS A 16 9.23 -13.01 7.76
C LYS A 16 9.00 -11.64 8.36
N ILE A 17 9.78 -11.25 9.37
CA ILE A 17 9.67 -9.94 10.03
C ILE A 17 10.01 -8.82 9.05
N LEU A 18 11.09 -8.95 8.27
CA LEU A 18 11.45 -7.96 7.26
C LEU A 18 10.38 -7.82 6.18
N HIS A 19 9.82 -8.94 5.72
CA HIS A 19 8.73 -8.92 4.76
C HIS A 19 7.51 -8.18 5.32
N GLY A 20 7.03 -8.59 6.49
CA GLY A 20 5.89 -7.93 7.15
C GLY A 20 6.15 -6.45 7.42
N GLY A 21 7.36 -6.10 7.88
CA GLY A 21 7.76 -4.72 8.16
C GLY A 21 7.75 -3.84 6.91
N ILE A 22 8.27 -4.32 5.78
CA ILE A 22 8.22 -3.58 4.51
C ILE A 22 6.77 -3.40 4.01
N HIS A 23 5.94 -4.44 4.15
CA HIS A 23 4.51 -4.34 3.80
C HIS A 23 3.77 -3.34 4.70
N LEU A 24 4.07 -3.31 5.99
CA LEU A 24 3.50 -2.35 6.94
C LEU A 24 3.90 -0.90 6.61
N ILE A 25 5.17 -0.64 6.30
CA ILE A 25 5.63 0.69 5.89
C ILE A 25 4.93 1.12 4.59
N SER A 26 4.82 0.21 3.63
CA SER A 26 4.10 0.48 2.38
C SER A 26 2.62 0.74 2.61
N LEU A 27 1.99 0.08 3.59
CA LEU A 27 0.59 0.31 3.97
C LEU A 27 0.41 1.74 4.49
N VAL A 28 1.24 2.15 5.43
CA VAL A 28 1.20 3.50 6.01
C VAL A 28 1.41 4.56 4.93
N ALA A 29 2.40 4.40 4.06
CA ALA A 29 2.66 5.33 2.97
C ALA A 29 1.45 5.44 2.01
N THR A 30 0.80 4.31 1.72
CA THR A 30 -0.40 4.27 0.86
C THR A 30 -1.59 4.98 1.51
N ILE A 31 -1.82 4.80 2.82
CA ILE A 31 -2.87 5.50 3.57
C ILE A 31 -2.65 7.01 3.52
N VAL A 32 -1.42 7.47 3.75
CA VAL A 32 -1.08 8.90 3.69
C VAL A 32 -1.33 9.47 2.29
N GLY A 33 -0.93 8.73 1.24
CA GLY A 33 -1.20 9.12 -0.14
C GLY A 33 -2.70 9.24 -0.45
N LEU A 34 -3.51 8.30 0.06
CA LEU A 34 -4.95 8.30 -0.10
C LEU A 34 -5.59 9.53 0.56
N VAL A 35 -5.24 9.81 1.82
CA VAL A 35 -5.70 11.01 2.54
C VAL A 35 -5.30 12.29 1.81
N SER A 36 -4.08 12.34 1.26
CA SER A 36 -3.61 13.49 0.49
C SER A 36 -4.41 13.73 -0.79
N VAL A 37 -4.76 12.68 -1.53
CA VAL A 37 -5.54 12.79 -2.78
C VAL A 37 -6.97 13.23 -2.49
N PHE A 38 -7.64 12.63 -1.50
CA PHE A 38 -8.98 13.05 -1.09
C PHE A 38 -9.00 14.49 -0.56
N GLY A 39 -7.98 14.88 0.22
CA GLY A 39 -7.82 16.26 0.69
C GLY A 39 -7.66 17.26 -0.48
N TYR A 40 -6.89 16.89 -1.50
CA TYR A 40 -6.71 17.71 -2.70
C TYR A 40 -8.01 17.84 -3.52
N HIS A 41 -8.71 16.74 -3.76
CA HIS A 41 -9.99 16.76 -4.48
C HIS A 41 -11.04 17.61 -3.76
N SER A 42 -11.13 17.48 -2.43
CA SER A 42 -12.02 18.30 -1.61
C SER A 42 -11.68 19.80 -1.72
N ALA A 43 -10.40 20.17 -1.65
CA ALA A 43 -9.97 21.56 -1.78
C ALA A 43 -10.21 22.15 -3.18
N GLN A 44 -10.16 21.31 -4.22
CA GLN A 44 -10.35 21.71 -5.62
C GLN A 44 -11.79 21.50 -6.14
N ASN A 45 -12.73 21.06 -5.29
CA ASN A 45 -14.09 20.68 -5.69
C ASN A 45 -14.14 19.65 -6.84
N ILE A 46 -13.15 18.75 -6.90
CA ILE A 46 -13.11 17.66 -7.87
C ILE A 46 -13.95 16.51 -7.30
N PRO A 47 -14.88 15.92 -8.06
CA PRO A 47 -15.62 14.76 -7.60
C PRO A 47 -14.67 13.58 -7.39
N ASP A 48 -14.70 12.99 -6.21
CA ASP A 48 -13.91 11.81 -5.90
C ASP A 48 -14.37 10.58 -6.71
N MET A 49 -13.46 9.61 -6.86
CA MET A 49 -13.77 8.26 -7.35
C MET A 49 -14.40 8.18 -8.75
N TYR A 50 -14.19 9.18 -9.62
CA TYR A 50 -14.80 9.21 -10.95
C TYR A 50 -13.99 8.45 -12.03
N SER A 51 -12.69 8.23 -11.79
CA SER A 51 -11.80 7.60 -12.77
C SER A 51 -11.66 6.09 -12.53
N LEU A 52 -11.48 5.32 -13.61
CA LEU A 52 -11.13 3.89 -13.53
C LEU A 52 -9.88 3.66 -12.69
N HIS A 53 -8.92 4.59 -12.73
CA HIS A 53 -7.72 4.55 -11.90
C HIS A 53 -8.05 4.56 -10.41
N SER A 54 -8.98 5.41 -9.96
CA SER A 54 -9.41 5.47 -8.56
C SER A 54 -10.07 4.16 -8.11
N TRP A 55 -10.84 3.50 -8.98
CA TRP A 55 -11.48 2.22 -8.68
C TRP A 55 -10.45 1.08 -8.56
N CYS A 56 -9.55 0.97 -9.54
CA CYS A 56 -8.47 -0.02 -9.50
C CYS A 56 -7.53 0.23 -8.30
N GLY A 57 -7.25 1.49 -7.98
CA GLY A 57 -6.47 1.90 -6.82
C GLY A 57 -7.14 1.46 -5.52
N LEU A 58 -8.43 1.74 -5.34
CA LEU A 58 -9.17 1.34 -4.16
C LEU A 58 -9.20 -0.18 -3.98
N ILE A 59 -9.49 -0.94 -5.05
CA ILE A 59 -9.47 -2.40 -5.01
C ILE A 59 -8.09 -2.92 -4.62
N SER A 60 -7.02 -2.34 -5.18
CA SER A 60 -5.65 -2.73 -4.86
C SER A 60 -5.31 -2.49 -3.39
N ILE A 61 -5.76 -1.35 -2.81
CA ILE A 61 -5.56 -1.05 -1.39
C ILE A 61 -6.34 -2.04 -0.52
N ILE A 62 -7.59 -2.35 -0.86
CA ILE A 62 -8.40 -3.32 -0.13
C ILE A 62 -7.72 -4.70 -0.13
N LEU A 63 -7.28 -5.17 -1.30
CA LEU A 63 -6.55 -6.43 -1.42
C LEU A 63 -5.23 -6.41 -0.65
N PHE A 64 -4.52 -5.28 -0.64
CA PHE A 64 -3.28 -5.11 0.11
C PHE A 64 -3.48 -5.11 1.63
N CYS A 65 -4.62 -4.63 2.14
CA CYS A 65 -4.97 -4.71 3.56
C CYS A 65 -5.32 -6.15 4.00
N VAL A 66 -5.85 -6.97 3.10
CA VAL A 66 -6.17 -8.38 3.36
C VAL A 66 -4.91 -9.26 3.33
N GLN A 67 -3.85 -8.79 2.65
CA GLN A 67 -2.58 -9.48 2.44
C GLN A 67 -1.62 -9.38 3.62
#